data_AF-A0A7V5N442-F1
#
_entry.id   AF-A0A7V5N442-F1
#
_cell.length_a   1.000
_cell.length_b   1.000
_cell.length_c   1.000
_cell.angle_alpha   90.00
_cell.angle_beta   90.00
_cell.angle_gamma   90.00
#
_symmetry.space_group_name_H-M   'P 1'
#
loop_
_entity.id
_entity.type
_entity.pdbx_description
1 polymer ?
#
loop_
_entity_poly.entity_id
_entity_poly.type
_entity_poly.pdbx_seq_one_letter_code
_entity_poly.pdbx_strand_id
1 'polypeptide(L)' 'MQRQLQRLTTRNIRKLVPDKIDTILLPVGTVEAHGAAALGTDNFIPESLAEYLADKIDALIA' A
#
# COMPACT_ATOMS: atom_id res chain seq x y z
N MET A 1 6.62 0.35 -11.20
CA MET A 1 6.96 1.75 -10.80
C MET A 1 7.02 1.78 -9.27
N GLN A 2 7.73 2.69 -8.60
CA GLN A 2 7.63 2.75 -7.13
C GLN A 2 6.21 3.18 -6.72
N ARG A 3 5.47 2.32 -6.02
CA ARG A 3 4.07 2.56 -5.58
C ARG A 3 3.95 2.93 -4.11
N GLN A 4 4.94 2.56 -3.29
CA GLN A 4 4.98 2.84 -1.86
C GLN A 4 5.22 4.34 -1.62
N LEU A 5 4.23 5.05 -1.08
CA LEU A 5 4.23 6.50 -0.87
C LEU A 5 5.41 6.95 0.00
N GLN A 6 5.70 6.20 1.07
CA GLN A 6 6.82 6.38 1.99
C GLN A 6 8.20 6.24 1.33
N ARG A 7 8.26 5.71 0.10
CA ARG A 7 9.50 5.61 -0.71
C ARG A 7 9.59 6.69 -1.80
N LEU A 8 8.65 7.63 -1.85
CA LEU A 8 8.63 8.74 -2.80
C LEU A 8 8.98 10.07 -2.13
N THR A 9 9.63 10.96 -2.88
CA THR A 9 9.82 12.35 -2.46
C THR A 9 8.56 13.16 -2.75
N THR A 10 8.34 14.25 -2.02
CA THR A 10 7.24 15.20 -2.29
C THR A 10 7.24 15.72 -3.73
N ARG A 11 8.42 15.89 -4.34
CA ARG A 11 8.53 16.28 -5.76
C ARG A 11 7.99 15.20 -6.70
N ASN A 12 8.23 13.93 -6.41
CA ASN A 12 7.70 12.82 -7.21
C ASN A 12 6.18 12.69 -7.02
N ILE A 13 5.68 12.84 -5.79
CA ILE A 13 4.24 12.83 -5.50
C ILE A 13 3.52 13.91 -6.31
N ARG A 14 4.03 15.16 -6.32
CA ARG A 14 3.46 16.27 -7.11
C ARG A 14 3.45 16.05 -8.62
N LYS A 15 4.25 15.14 -9.16
CA LYS A 15 4.26 14.79 -10.60
C LYS A 15 3.26 13.68 -10.94
N LEU A 16 2.81 12.94 -9.94
CA LEU A 16 1.94 11.77 -10.10
C LEU A 16 0.51 12.13 -9.71
N VAL A 17 0.31 12.78 -8.57
CA VAL A 17 -1.01 13.06 -7.99
C VAL A 17 -1.38 14.53 -8.23
N PRO A 18 -2.62 14.84 -8.63
CA PRO A 18 -3.71 13.90 -8.96
C PRO A 18 -3.73 13.48 -10.44
N ASP A 19 -2.99 14.16 -11.32
CA ASP A 19 -3.20 14.08 -12.77
C ASP A 19 -2.92 12.70 -13.40
N LYS A 20 -2.03 11.90 -12.80
CA LYS A 20 -1.67 10.56 -13.31
C LYS A 20 -2.20 9.45 -12.43
N ILE A 21 -2.19 9.65 -11.12
CA ILE A 21 -2.68 8.72 -10.11
C ILE A 21 -3.57 9.51 -9.15
N ASP A 22 -4.84 9.14 -9.07
CA ASP A 22 -5.83 9.74 -8.17
C ASP A 22 -6.31 8.76 -7.09
N THR A 23 -5.81 7.52 -7.12
CA THR A 23 -6.23 6.42 -6.26
C THR A 23 -5.12 6.03 -5.28
N ILE A 24 -5.50 5.76 -4.02
CA ILE A 24 -4.58 5.27 -2.98
C ILE A 24 -5.18 4.07 -2.25
N LEU A 25 -4.36 3.05 -2.03
CA LEU A 25 -4.66 1.91 -1.18
C LEU A 25 -4.07 2.19 0.20
N LEU A 26 -4.90 2.08 1.23
CA LEU A 26 -4.48 2.14 2.63
C LEU A 26 -4.72 0.75 3.24
N PRO A 27 -3.70 -0.12 3.29
CA PRO A 27 -3.78 -1.38 4.02
C PRO A 27 -4.05 -1.12 5.50
N VAL A 28 -5.10 -1.72 6.05
CA VAL A 28 -5.43 -1.61 7.48
C VAL A 28 -5.56 -3.02 8.04
N GLY A 29 -4.89 -3.25 9.16
CA GLY A 29 -4.85 -4.53 9.87
C GLY A 29 -4.93 -4.34 11.37
N THR A 30 -4.66 -5.43 12.09
CA THR A 30 -4.57 -5.47 13.56
C THR A 30 -3.46 -6.42 14.00
N VAL A 31 -2.93 -6.18 15.20
CA VAL A 31 -2.01 -7.10 15.86
C VAL A 31 -2.80 -7.92 16.85
N GLU A 32 -3.05 -9.19 16.53
CA GLU A 32 -3.89 -10.07 17.33
C GLU A 32 -3.38 -11.52 17.38
N ALA A 33 -3.97 -12.32 18.28
CA ALA A 33 -3.57 -13.70 18.46
C ALA A 33 -3.98 -14.54 17.24
N HIS A 34 -3.00 -15.12 16.55
CA HIS A 34 -3.23 -15.87 15.31
C HIS A 34 -2.79 -17.36 15.40
N GLY A 35 -2.78 -17.91 16.61
CA GLY A 35 -2.37 -19.30 16.88
C GLY A 35 -0.90 -19.55 16.55
N ALA A 36 -0.64 -20.48 15.62
CA ALA A 36 0.72 -20.78 15.16
C ALA A 36 1.24 -19.79 14.08
N ALA A 37 0.40 -18.87 13.60
CA ALA A 37 0.79 -17.85 12.63
C ALA A 37 1.31 -16.56 13.30
N ALA A 38 1.84 -15.65 12.49
CA ALA A 38 2.35 -14.37 12.98
C ALA A 38 1.23 -13.47 13.54
N LEU A 39 1.51 -12.72 14.60
CA LEU A 39 0.53 -11.79 15.22
C LEU A 39 0.07 -10.68 14.27
N GLY A 40 0.88 -10.34 13.26
CA GLY A 40 0.57 -9.30 12.26
C GLY A 40 -0.06 -9.85 10.99
N THR A 41 -0.69 -11.03 11.01
CA THR A 41 -1.30 -11.63 9.82
C THR A 41 -2.24 -10.65 9.11
N ASP A 42 -3.04 -9.90 9.89
CA ASP A 42 -3.98 -8.91 9.37
C ASP A 42 -3.31 -7.66 8.82
N ASN A 43 -2.01 -7.43 9.08
CA ASN A 43 -1.21 -6.41 8.40
C ASN A 43 -0.58 -6.96 7.11
N PHE A 44 0.02 -8.16 7.20
CA PHE A 44 0.75 -8.75 6.07
C PHE A 44 -0.15 -9.09 4.88
N ILE A 45 -1.36 -9.59 5.13
CA ILE A 45 -2.31 -9.93 4.07
C ILE A 45 -2.70 -8.70 3.24
N PRO A 46 -3.26 -7.61 3.82
CA PRO A 46 -3.64 -6.45 3.03
C PRO A 46 -2.44 -5.69 2.44
N GLU A 47 -1.28 -5.66 3.11
CA GLU A 47 -0.05 -5.10 2.51
C GLU A 47 0.33 -5.87 1.23
N SER A 48 0.36 -7.20 1.29
CA SER A 48 0.69 -8.04 0.13
C SER A 48 -0.33 -7.90 -1.00
N LEU A 49 -1.63 -7.81 -0.66
CA LEU A 49 -2.69 -7.57 -1.64
C LEU A 49 -2.55 -6.19 -2.28
N ALA A 50 -2.22 -5.15 -1.51
CA ALA A 50 -2.02 -3.82 -2.04
C ALA A 50 -0.82 -3.77 -3.00
N GLU A 51 0.28 -4.43 -2.67
CA GLU A 51 1.44 -4.55 -3.57
C GLU A 51 1.08 -5.28 -4.87
N TYR A 52 0.27 -6.33 -4.79
CA TYR A 52 -0.21 -7.05 -5.97
C TYR A 52 -1.15 -6.21 -6.85
N LEU A 53 -2.01 -5.39 -6.23
CA LEU A 53 -3.06 -4.63 -6.91
C LEU A 53 -2.59 -3.28 -7.43
N ALA A 54 -1.65 -2.59 -6.76
CA ALA A 54 -1.32 -1.19 -7.02
C ALA A 54 -0.95 -0.89 -8.48
N ASP A 55 -0.18 -1.77 -9.14
CA ASP A 55 0.14 -1.60 -10.57
C ASP A 55 -1.04 -1.89 -11.51
N LYS A 56 -2.00 -2.73 -11.10
CA LYS A 56 -3.16 -3.14 -11.91
C LYS A 56 -4.29 -2.12 -11.93
N ILE A 57 -4.44 -1.39 -10.82
CA ILE A 57 -5.50 -0.38 -10.65
C ILE A 57 -4.94 1.05 -10.64
N ASP A 58 -3.66 1.21 -10.97
CA ASP A 58 -2.90 2.46 -10.96
C ASP A 58 -3.05 3.27 -9.67
N ALA A 59 -2.75 2.62 -8.53
CA ALA A 59 -2.83 3.22 -7.21
C ALA A 59 -1.44 3.41 -6.57
N LEU A 60 -1.34 4.36 -5.65
CA LEU A 60 -0.26 4.40 -4.65
C LEU A 60 -0.65 3.56 -3.43
N ILE A 61 0.34 3.16 -2.63
CA ILE A 61 0.15 2.47 -1.35
C ILE A 61 0.62 3.41 -0.24
N ALA A 62 -0.24 3.66 0.75
CA ALA A 62 0.06 4.48 1.93
C ALA A 62 0.51 3.63 3.12
#